data_AF-A0A1M5DQ08-F1
#
_entry.id   AF-A0A1M5DQ08-F1
#
_cell.length_a   1.000
_cell.length_b   1.000
_cell.length_c   1.000
_cell.angle_alpha   90.00
_cell.angle_beta   90.00
_cell.angle_gamma   90.00
#
_symmetry.space_group_name_H-M   'P 1'
#
loop_
_entity.id
_entity.type
_entity.pdbx_description
1 polymer ?
#
loop_
_entity_poly.entity_id
_entity_poly.type
_entity_poly.pdbx_seq_one_letter_code
_entity_poly.pdbx_strand_id
1 'polypeptide(L)'
;MKIKLFVVLLVATSFSKVNAQKFELGKVSIAELEEKVNPIDSTAAAAILFNKARTFFSYDAKNGFCINTENTFRIKIYKKEGLQWANYKVSYYVGYERYNDDKVEFANCYTYNMENGKVVITKLNSEGIFNTSINKYWKEAAIAMPNVKSGSVIEFKYVVKSENIIEFPSFNFQHEIPVNYSEYITETPVFLFTKPF
;
A
#
# COMPACT_ATOMS: atom_id res chain seq x y z
N MET A 1 21.66 -3.58 48.51
CA MET A 1 22.13 -3.13 47.18
C MET A 1 21.27 -3.67 46.02
N LYS A 2 20.95 -4.98 46.00
CA LYS A 2 20.17 -5.62 44.91
C LYS A 2 18.77 -5.02 44.66
N ILE A 3 18.03 -4.68 45.71
CA ILE A 3 16.68 -4.07 45.60
C ILE A 3 16.72 -2.65 45.01
N LYS A 4 17.70 -1.82 45.39
CA LYS A 4 17.86 -0.47 44.82
C LYS A 4 18.19 -0.52 43.33
N LEU A 5 19.01 -1.48 42.91
CA LEU A 5 19.36 -1.69 41.50
C LEU A 5 18.14 -2.14 40.67
N PHE A 6 17.28 -2.99 41.26
CA PHE A 6 16.04 -3.43 40.63
C PHE A 6 15.03 -2.29 40.43
N VAL A 7 14.89 -1.40 41.44
CA VAL A 7 14.00 -0.22 41.33
C VAL A 7 14.50 0.76 40.28
N VAL A 8 15.82 0.99 40.17
CA VAL A 8 16.40 1.85 39.12
C VAL A 8 16.15 1.27 37.72
N LEU A 9 16.28 -0.05 37.56
CA LEU A 9 16.00 -0.73 36.29
C LEU A 9 14.52 -0.62 35.89
N LEU A 10 13.59 -0.73 36.85
CA LEU A 10 12.15 -0.61 36.63
C LEU A 10 11.72 0.81 36.23
N VAL A 11 12.36 1.83 36.83
CA VAL A 11 12.11 3.23 36.48
C VAL A 11 12.69 3.57 35.10
N ALA A 12 13.85 3.01 34.74
CA ALA A 12 14.47 3.23 33.44
C ALA A 12 13.65 2.67 32.26
N THR A 13 12.98 1.52 32.43
CA THR A 13 12.13 0.94 31.37
C THR A 13 10.80 1.69 31.20
N SER A 14 10.32 2.39 32.24
CA SER A 14 9.04 3.12 32.23
C SER A 14 9.05 4.41 31.40
N PHE A 15 10.24 4.95 31.06
CA PHE A 15 10.39 6.14 30.22
C PHE A 15 10.56 5.84 28.72
N SER A 16 10.43 4.57 28.32
CA SER A 16 10.48 4.20 26.90
C SER A 16 9.23 4.73 26.21
N LYS A 17 9.36 5.84 25.45
CA LYS A 17 8.29 6.31 24.56
C LYS A 17 8.09 5.26 23.45
N VAL A 18 7.13 4.37 23.65
CA VAL A 18 6.65 3.48 22.59
C VAL A 18 5.81 4.32 21.64
N ASN A 19 6.43 4.82 20.57
CA ASN A 19 5.70 5.45 19.48
C ASN A 19 5.14 4.33 18.58
N ALA A 20 3.85 4.03 18.73
CA ALA A 20 3.15 3.26 17.71
C ALA A 20 2.89 4.21 16.52
N GLN A 21 3.60 3.98 15.41
CA GLN A 21 3.41 4.79 14.21
C GLN A 21 2.10 4.37 13.55
N LYS A 22 1.08 5.24 13.62
CA LYS A 22 -0.21 4.99 12.98
C LYS A 22 -0.11 5.39 11.50
N PHE A 23 -0.03 4.41 10.63
CA PHE A 23 -0.02 4.62 9.19
C PHE A 23 -1.47 4.78 8.69
N GLU A 24 -1.87 6.03 8.45
CA GLU A 24 -3.16 6.38 7.83
C GLU A 24 -2.93 7.18 6.55
N LEU A 25 -3.75 6.89 5.54
CA LEU A 25 -3.83 7.66 4.30
C LEU A 25 -4.06 9.15 4.59
N GLY A 26 -3.46 10.03 3.79
CA GLY A 26 -3.62 11.48 3.90
C GLY A 26 -2.80 12.15 5.01
N LYS A 27 -2.17 11.38 5.91
CA LYS A 27 -1.40 11.89 7.05
C LYS A 27 0.10 11.71 6.82
N VAL A 28 0.63 12.35 5.76
CA VAL A 28 2.08 12.45 5.54
C VAL A 28 2.64 13.50 6.48
N SER A 29 3.59 13.09 7.31
CA SER A 29 4.30 13.96 8.24
C SER A 29 5.39 14.76 7.53
N ILE A 30 5.72 15.93 8.07
CA ILE A 30 6.84 16.75 7.59
C ILE A 30 8.16 15.96 7.72
N ALA A 31 8.31 15.16 8.78
CA ALA A 31 9.48 14.31 8.97
C ALA A 31 9.69 13.31 7.81
N GLU A 32 8.62 12.65 7.33
CA GLU A 32 8.70 11.76 6.16
C GLU A 32 9.10 12.54 4.89
N LEU A 33 8.63 13.78 4.73
CA LEU A 33 8.98 14.61 3.57
C LEU A 33 10.40 15.17 3.64
N GLU A 34 10.91 15.47 4.83
CA GLU A 34 12.26 16.00 5.04
C GLU A 34 13.32 14.90 5.17
N GLU A 35 12.92 13.63 5.35
CA GLU A 35 13.84 12.49 5.33
C GLU A 35 14.57 12.41 3.98
N LYS A 36 15.89 12.62 4.00
CA LYS A 36 16.72 12.69 2.79
C LYS A 36 17.29 11.35 2.36
N VAL A 37 17.44 10.41 3.29
CA VAL A 37 17.99 9.08 3.07
C VAL A 37 17.23 8.09 3.94
N ASN A 38 17.02 6.87 3.43
CA ASN A 38 16.38 5.84 4.22
C ASN A 38 17.29 5.42 5.39
N PRO A 39 16.76 5.25 6.62
CA PRO A 39 17.56 4.89 7.80
C PRO A 39 18.17 3.47 7.76
N ILE A 40 17.53 2.55 7.03
CA ILE A 40 17.94 1.14 6.94
C ILE A 40 18.95 0.95 5.80
N ASP A 41 18.69 1.59 4.65
CA ASP A 41 19.57 1.55 3.48
C ASP A 41 19.78 2.94 2.88
N SER A 42 20.89 3.57 3.25
CA SER A 42 21.28 4.89 2.73
C SER A 42 21.51 4.91 1.19
N THR A 43 21.67 3.76 0.56
CA THR A 43 21.87 3.65 -0.89
C THR A 43 20.54 3.61 -1.66
N ALA A 44 19.43 3.29 -0.98
CA ALA A 44 18.11 3.17 -1.57
C ALA A 44 17.68 4.42 -2.35
N ALA A 45 17.17 4.21 -3.56
CA ALA A 45 16.65 5.29 -4.41
C ALA A 45 15.21 5.70 -4.05
N ALA A 46 14.45 4.76 -3.48
CA ALA A 46 13.12 4.94 -2.91
C ALA A 46 12.94 3.93 -1.78
N ALA A 47 11.92 4.10 -0.94
CA ALA A 47 11.51 3.10 0.06
C ALA A 47 9.99 3.11 0.22
N ILE A 48 9.41 1.92 0.40
CA ILE A 48 8.01 1.76 0.77
C ILE A 48 7.93 2.00 2.28
N LEU A 49 7.37 3.15 2.67
CA LEU A 49 7.17 3.49 4.08
C LEU A 49 6.13 2.56 4.71
N PHE A 50 5.07 2.25 3.95
CA PHE A 50 4.20 1.13 4.27
C PHE A 50 3.52 0.54 3.03
N ASN A 51 3.25 -0.76 3.10
CA ASN A 51 2.32 -1.47 2.22
C ASN A 51 1.28 -2.19 3.09
N LYS A 52 0.02 -1.76 3.03
CA LYS A 52 -1.07 -2.35 3.81
C LYS A 52 -2.10 -2.92 2.87
N ALA A 53 -2.41 -4.21 3.03
CA ALA A 53 -3.47 -4.86 2.29
C ALA A 53 -4.59 -5.35 3.19
N ARG A 54 -5.81 -5.30 2.67
CA ARG A 54 -7.01 -5.86 3.31
C ARG A 54 -7.85 -6.58 2.27
N THR A 55 -8.09 -7.87 2.51
CA THR A 55 -8.99 -8.69 1.71
C THR A 55 -10.28 -8.95 2.47
N PHE A 56 -11.41 -8.63 1.86
CA PHE A 56 -12.73 -8.85 2.45
C PHE A 56 -13.76 -9.21 1.40
N PHE A 57 -14.83 -9.85 1.84
CA PHE A 57 -15.92 -10.29 0.98
C PHE A 57 -17.04 -9.25 0.98
N SER A 58 -17.59 -8.99 -0.20
CA SER A 58 -18.81 -8.20 -0.38
C SER A 58 -19.86 -9.02 -1.10
N TYR A 59 -21.12 -8.61 -0.99
CA TYR A 59 -22.23 -9.24 -1.72
C TYR A 59 -22.88 -8.20 -2.63
N ASP A 60 -22.98 -8.55 -3.90
CA ASP A 60 -23.66 -7.79 -4.93
C ASP A 60 -24.91 -8.56 -5.37
N ALA A 61 -26.06 -7.89 -5.39
CA ALA A 61 -27.33 -8.57 -5.68
C ALA A 61 -27.40 -9.19 -7.09
N LYS A 62 -26.61 -8.67 -8.04
CA LYS A 62 -26.56 -9.17 -9.41
C LYS A 62 -25.52 -10.28 -9.57
N ASN A 63 -24.35 -10.13 -8.97
CA ASN A 63 -23.19 -10.98 -9.22
C ASN A 63 -22.85 -11.94 -8.07
N GLY A 64 -23.55 -11.85 -6.93
CA GLY A 64 -23.31 -12.69 -5.77
C GLY A 64 -22.12 -12.21 -4.92
N PHE A 65 -21.39 -13.14 -4.32
CA PHE A 65 -20.21 -12.79 -3.51
C PHE A 65 -19.03 -12.40 -4.39
N CYS A 66 -18.36 -11.31 -4.00
CA CYS A 66 -17.08 -10.90 -4.56
C CYS A 66 -16.02 -10.86 -3.45
N ILE A 67 -14.77 -11.13 -3.82
CA ILE A 67 -13.61 -10.83 -3.01
C ILE A 67 -13.03 -9.47 -3.43
N ASN A 68 -12.70 -8.63 -2.45
CA ASN A 68 -12.16 -7.30 -2.67
C ASN A 68 -10.84 -7.21 -1.92
N THR A 69 -9.78 -6.88 -2.63
CA THR A 69 -8.45 -6.72 -2.04
C THR A 69 -7.97 -5.30 -2.25
N GLU A 70 -7.95 -4.57 -1.15
CA GLU A 70 -7.47 -3.20 -1.09
C GLU A 70 -6.00 -3.21 -0.74
N ASN A 71 -5.17 -2.61 -1.57
CA ASN A 71 -3.76 -2.41 -1.29
C ASN A 71 -3.49 -0.92 -1.19
N THR A 72 -2.76 -0.53 -0.15
CA THR A 72 -2.44 0.86 0.14
C THR A 72 -0.94 1.02 0.28
N PHE A 73 -0.36 1.87 -0.55
CA PHE A 73 1.07 2.14 -0.59
C PHE A 73 1.34 3.58 -0.18
N ARG A 74 2.42 3.77 0.60
CA ARG A 74 3.12 5.04 0.74
C ARG A 74 4.59 4.83 0.42
N ILE A 75 5.09 5.56 -0.57
CA ILE A 75 6.45 5.39 -1.07
C ILE A 75 7.16 6.73 -0.99
N LYS A 76 8.35 6.73 -0.40
CA LYS A 76 9.26 7.87 -0.36
C LYS A 76 10.25 7.76 -1.51
N ILE A 77 10.42 8.82 -2.28
CA ILE A 77 11.41 8.91 -3.35
C ILE A 77 12.60 9.74 -2.84
N TYR A 78 13.80 9.17 -2.83
CA TYR A 78 15.01 9.87 -2.38
C TYR A 78 15.83 10.40 -3.57
N LYS A 79 15.93 9.62 -4.64
CA LYS A 79 16.81 9.88 -5.80
C LYS A 79 16.06 9.77 -7.13
N LYS A 80 16.70 10.21 -8.21
CA LYS A 80 16.11 10.19 -9.57
C LYS A 80 15.78 8.78 -10.04
N GLU A 81 16.61 7.81 -9.67
CA GLU A 81 16.44 6.39 -10.00
C GLU A 81 15.19 5.80 -9.33
N GLY A 82 14.70 6.44 -8.26
CA GLY A 82 13.47 6.08 -7.57
C GLY A 82 12.21 6.56 -8.29
N LEU A 83 12.30 7.50 -9.25
CA LEU A 83 11.14 8.07 -9.93
C LEU A 83 10.32 7.03 -10.70
N GLN A 84 10.91 5.89 -11.08
CA GLN A 84 10.17 4.79 -11.70
C GLN A 84 9.04 4.25 -10.81
N TRP A 85 9.18 4.35 -9.48
CA TRP A 85 8.15 3.95 -8.51
C TRP A 85 6.94 4.89 -8.48
N ALA A 86 7.01 6.03 -9.17
CA ALA A 86 5.85 6.88 -9.45
C ALA A 86 4.86 6.23 -10.43
N ASN A 87 5.31 5.24 -11.19
CA ASN A 87 4.47 4.46 -12.08
C ASN A 87 4.19 3.11 -11.42
N TYR A 88 2.92 2.79 -11.22
CA TYR A 88 2.53 1.52 -10.60
C TYR A 88 1.56 0.78 -11.52
N LYS A 89 1.74 -0.53 -11.63
CA LYS A 89 1.00 -1.41 -12.54
C LYS A 89 0.42 -2.58 -11.77
N VAL A 90 -0.81 -2.94 -12.10
CA VAL A 90 -1.53 -4.07 -11.51
C VAL A 90 -2.15 -4.86 -12.65
N SER A 91 -1.70 -6.09 -12.83
CA SER A 91 -2.30 -7.05 -13.76
C SER A 91 -3.48 -7.76 -13.11
N TYR A 92 -4.55 -7.95 -13.87
CA TYR A 92 -5.77 -8.61 -13.40
C TYR A 92 -6.39 -9.48 -14.50
N TYR A 93 -7.10 -10.52 -14.07
CA TYR A 93 -7.58 -11.56 -14.97
C TYR A 93 -8.94 -11.22 -15.58
N VAL A 94 -9.07 -11.43 -16.88
CA VAL A 94 -10.28 -11.11 -17.68
C VAL A 94 -10.70 -12.26 -18.58
N GLY A 95 -10.29 -13.46 -18.20
CA GLY A 95 -10.40 -14.66 -19.02
C GLY A 95 -11.48 -15.65 -18.60
N TYR A 96 -12.34 -15.26 -17.66
CA TYR A 96 -13.26 -16.20 -17.03
C TYR A 96 -14.37 -16.64 -17.99
N GLU A 97 -14.68 -17.93 -17.98
CA GLU A 97 -15.82 -18.46 -18.74
C GLU A 97 -17.16 -18.27 -18.01
N ARG A 98 -17.13 -18.26 -16.67
CA ARG A 98 -18.32 -18.31 -15.80
C ARG A 98 -18.49 -17.12 -14.87
N TYR A 99 -17.47 -16.27 -14.77
CA TYR A 99 -17.46 -15.09 -13.90
C TYR A 99 -17.25 -13.85 -14.76
N ASN A 100 -17.63 -12.69 -14.24
CA ASN A 100 -17.21 -11.44 -14.88
C ASN A 100 -15.71 -11.24 -14.71
N ASP A 101 -15.11 -10.48 -15.65
CA ASP A 101 -13.74 -9.97 -15.57
C ASP A 101 -13.45 -9.36 -14.19
N ASP A 102 -12.25 -9.61 -13.66
CA ASP A 102 -11.75 -8.85 -12.53
C ASP A 102 -11.68 -7.36 -12.88
N LYS A 103 -11.73 -6.53 -11.84
CA LYS A 103 -11.61 -5.08 -11.98
C LYS A 103 -10.56 -4.55 -11.05
N VAL A 104 -9.79 -3.58 -11.54
CA VAL A 104 -8.85 -2.80 -10.73
C VAL A 104 -9.24 -1.34 -10.77
N GLU A 105 -9.40 -0.76 -9.59
CA GLU A 105 -9.70 0.66 -9.43
C GLU A 105 -8.65 1.31 -8.54
N PHE A 106 -8.05 2.39 -9.02
CA PHE A 106 -7.16 3.24 -8.23
C PHE A 106 -7.95 4.34 -7.53
N ALA A 107 -7.58 4.63 -6.29
CA ALA A 107 -8.19 5.66 -5.46
C ALA A 107 -7.14 6.31 -4.56
N ASN A 108 -7.45 7.51 -4.06
CA ASN A 108 -6.59 8.25 -3.12
C ASN A 108 -5.13 8.38 -3.58
N CYS A 109 -4.93 8.65 -4.87
CA CYS A 109 -3.61 8.82 -5.46
C CYS A 109 -3.13 10.28 -5.30
N TYR A 110 -2.14 10.49 -4.43
CA TYR A 110 -1.58 11.81 -4.10
C TYR A 110 -0.06 11.81 -4.11
N THR A 111 0.52 12.89 -4.62
CA THR A 111 1.94 13.22 -4.49
C THR A 111 2.10 14.38 -3.51
N TYR A 112 2.99 14.22 -2.55
CA TYR A 112 3.30 15.20 -1.51
C TYR A 112 4.73 15.71 -1.72
N ASN A 113 4.88 17.03 -1.72
CA ASN A 113 6.14 17.73 -1.94
C ASN A 113 6.35 18.79 -0.87
N MET A 114 7.61 19.11 -0.56
CA MET A 114 7.95 20.32 0.17
C MET A 114 8.32 21.43 -0.82
N GLU A 115 7.62 22.56 -0.72
CA GLU A 115 7.88 23.76 -1.52
C GLU A 115 7.83 24.98 -0.61
N ASN A 116 8.93 25.74 -0.56
CA ASN A 116 9.06 26.94 0.29
C ASN A 116 8.68 26.69 1.76
N GLY A 117 9.07 25.54 2.31
CA GLY A 117 8.78 25.15 3.69
C GLY A 117 7.33 24.71 3.96
N LYS A 118 6.51 24.52 2.91
CA LYS A 118 5.12 24.06 3.02
C LYS A 118 4.90 22.76 2.27
N VAL A 119 3.97 21.95 2.76
CA VAL A 119 3.52 20.73 2.08
C VAL A 119 2.56 21.10 0.95
N VAL A 120 2.92 20.71 -0.27
CA VAL A 120 2.09 20.84 -1.48
C VAL A 120 1.61 19.45 -1.88
N ILE A 121 0.30 19.30 -2.05
CA ILE A 121 -0.36 18.03 -2.39
C ILE A 121 -0.89 18.12 -3.82
N THR A 122 -0.50 17.19 -4.67
CA THR A 122 -1.04 17.03 -6.03
C THR A 122 -1.83 15.74 -6.12
N LYS A 123 -3.12 15.83 -6.47
CA LYS A 123 -3.96 14.66 -6.71
C LYS A 123 -3.78 14.17 -8.15
N LEU A 124 -3.73 12.85 -8.34
CA LEU A 124 -3.78 12.22 -9.66
C LEU A 124 -5.14 12.50 -10.32
N ASN A 125 -5.12 12.94 -11.58
CA ASN A 125 -6.31 13.07 -12.41
C ASN A 125 -6.56 11.79 -13.23
N SER A 126 -7.67 11.72 -13.95
CA SER A 126 -8.00 10.56 -14.79
C SER A 126 -7.01 10.32 -15.94
N GLU A 127 -6.30 11.35 -16.40
CA GLU A 127 -5.33 11.24 -17.51
C GLU A 127 -4.09 10.44 -17.11
N GLY A 128 -3.74 10.43 -15.82
CA GLY A 128 -2.65 9.62 -15.30
C GLY A 128 -3.06 8.19 -14.92
N ILE A 129 -4.26 7.73 -15.30
CA ILE A 129 -4.73 6.36 -15.12
C ILE A 129 -4.85 5.69 -16.49
N PHE A 130 -4.25 4.52 -16.63
CA PHE A 130 -4.16 3.77 -17.89
C PHE A 130 -4.74 2.37 -17.71
N ASN A 131 -5.40 1.87 -18.75
CA ASN A 131 -5.86 0.49 -18.82
C ASN A 131 -5.43 -0.10 -20.17
N THR A 132 -4.67 -1.19 -20.12
CA THR A 132 -4.07 -1.80 -21.30
C THR A 132 -4.44 -3.27 -21.37
N SER A 133 -4.85 -3.74 -22.55
CA SER A 133 -5.06 -5.17 -22.79
C SER A 133 -3.70 -5.83 -23.07
N ILE A 134 -3.30 -6.82 -22.26
CA ILE A 134 -2.08 -7.59 -22.51
C ILE A 134 -2.38 -8.72 -23.49
N ASN A 135 -3.41 -9.51 -23.20
CA ASN A 135 -3.88 -10.60 -24.05
C ASN A 135 -5.35 -10.93 -23.70
N LYS A 136 -5.90 -12.01 -24.27
CA LYS A 136 -7.29 -12.44 -24.05
C LYS A 136 -7.63 -12.83 -22.59
N TYR A 137 -6.63 -13.00 -21.73
CA TYR A 137 -6.81 -13.44 -20.34
C TYR A 137 -6.38 -12.39 -19.32
N TRP A 138 -5.61 -11.38 -19.73
CA TRP A 138 -4.99 -10.42 -18.80
C TRP A 138 -5.11 -8.99 -19.30
N LYS A 139 -5.49 -8.09 -18.39
CA LYS A 139 -5.39 -6.64 -18.53
C LYS A 139 -4.43 -6.09 -17.48
N GLU A 140 -3.90 -4.89 -17.74
CA GLU A 140 -3.06 -4.12 -16.83
C GLU A 140 -3.72 -2.78 -16.55
N ALA A 141 -3.96 -2.45 -15.29
CA ALA A 141 -4.30 -1.11 -14.86
C ALA A 141 -3.02 -0.44 -14.34
N ALA A 142 -2.76 0.79 -14.72
CA ALA A 142 -1.57 1.52 -14.32
C ALA A 142 -1.88 2.96 -13.90
N ILE A 143 -1.04 3.52 -13.05
CA ILE A 143 -1.04 4.94 -12.71
C ILE A 143 0.32 5.56 -12.95
N ALA A 144 0.34 6.85 -13.31
CA ALA A 144 1.54 7.68 -13.34
C ALA A 144 1.33 8.88 -12.42
N MET A 145 1.96 8.85 -11.24
CA MET A 145 1.79 9.88 -10.22
C MET A 145 2.31 11.24 -10.71
N PRO A 146 1.54 12.35 -10.58
CA PRO A 146 1.94 13.65 -11.09
C PRO A 146 2.94 14.32 -10.14
N ASN A 147 3.74 15.25 -10.66
CA ASN A 147 4.62 16.13 -9.87
C ASN A 147 5.60 15.39 -8.92
N VAL A 148 6.02 14.17 -9.28
CA VAL A 148 6.99 13.41 -8.47
C VAL A 148 8.41 13.89 -8.78
N LYS A 149 9.17 14.17 -7.72
CA LYS A 149 10.57 14.61 -7.73
C LYS A 149 11.34 13.95 -6.58
N SER A 150 12.66 14.09 -6.56
CA SER A 150 13.45 13.66 -5.40
C SER A 150 12.96 14.37 -4.14
N GLY A 151 12.71 13.60 -3.08
CA GLY A 151 12.12 14.07 -1.83
C GLY A 151 10.60 13.92 -1.76
N SER A 152 9.91 13.60 -2.86
CA SER A 152 8.46 13.38 -2.84
C SER A 152 8.08 12.16 -2.01
N VAL A 153 6.91 12.24 -1.38
CA VAL A 153 6.18 11.06 -0.91
C VAL A 153 4.99 10.86 -1.83
N ILE A 154 4.77 9.65 -2.33
CA ILE A 154 3.57 9.28 -3.07
C ILE A 154 2.73 8.33 -2.23
N GLU A 155 1.42 8.44 -2.39
CA GLU A 155 0.46 7.60 -1.71
C GLU A 155 -0.65 7.23 -2.67
N PHE A 156 -1.03 5.97 -2.70
CA PHE A 156 -2.14 5.51 -3.51
C PHE A 156 -2.75 4.25 -2.91
N LYS A 157 -4.02 4.03 -3.26
CA LYS A 157 -4.74 2.78 -2.99
C LYS A 157 -5.20 2.20 -4.32
N TYR A 158 -5.20 0.88 -4.43
CA TYR A 158 -5.96 0.21 -5.47
C TYR A 158 -6.80 -0.92 -4.88
N VAL A 159 -7.90 -1.23 -5.55
CA VAL A 159 -8.81 -2.31 -5.19
C VAL A 159 -8.88 -3.28 -6.35
N VAL A 160 -8.55 -4.54 -6.10
CA VAL A 160 -8.84 -5.65 -7.01
C VAL A 160 -10.15 -6.28 -6.57
N LYS A 161 -11.16 -6.28 -7.45
CA LYS A 161 -12.44 -6.95 -7.23
C LYS A 161 -12.57 -8.15 -8.14
N SER A 162 -12.81 -9.31 -7.55
CA SER A 162 -13.00 -10.57 -8.28
C SER A 162 -14.27 -11.29 -7.82
N GLU A 163 -14.94 -11.96 -8.75
CA GLU A 163 -16.02 -12.92 -8.46
C GLU A 163 -15.48 -14.32 -8.18
N ASN A 164 -14.19 -14.57 -8.42
CA ASN A 164 -13.52 -15.81 -8.08
C ASN A 164 -13.19 -15.88 -6.59
N ILE A 165 -14.21 -16.15 -5.77
CA ILE A 165 -14.13 -16.12 -4.30
C ILE A 165 -13.25 -17.20 -3.66
N ILE A 166 -12.74 -18.15 -4.45
CA ILE A 166 -11.85 -19.23 -3.98
C ILE A 166 -10.37 -18.87 -4.15
N GLU A 167 -10.03 -17.89 -4.98
CA GLU A 167 -8.65 -17.48 -5.26
C GLU A 167 -8.39 -16.13 -4.62
N PHE A 168 -7.58 -16.14 -3.55
CA PHE A 168 -7.13 -14.90 -2.92
C PHE A 168 -5.98 -14.32 -3.73
N PRO A 169 -5.96 -13.00 -3.95
CA PRO A 169 -4.86 -12.38 -4.68
C PRO A 169 -3.55 -12.51 -3.90
N SER A 170 -2.46 -12.58 -4.65
CA SER A 170 -1.11 -12.58 -4.11
C SER A 170 -0.78 -11.24 -3.44
N PHE A 171 -0.03 -11.30 -2.35
CA PHE A 171 0.47 -10.12 -1.65
C PHE A 171 1.97 -10.25 -1.41
N ASN A 172 2.71 -9.22 -1.85
CA ASN A 172 4.17 -9.17 -1.71
C ASN A 172 4.57 -8.34 -0.49
N PHE A 173 5.12 -9.02 0.52
CA PHE A 173 5.67 -8.37 1.72
C PHE A 173 7.01 -7.68 1.46
N GLN A 174 7.75 -8.13 0.45
CA GLN A 174 9.05 -7.58 0.04
C GLN A 174 8.97 -7.10 -1.41
N HIS A 175 9.76 -6.08 -1.71
CA HIS A 175 9.86 -5.42 -3.01
C HIS A 175 11.34 -5.15 -3.31
N GLU A 176 11.65 -4.71 -4.53
CA GLU A 176 13.04 -4.39 -4.92
C GLU A 176 13.62 -3.21 -4.15
N ILE A 177 12.75 -2.34 -3.59
CA ILE A 177 13.13 -1.28 -2.67
C ILE A 177 12.79 -1.67 -1.22
N PRO A 178 13.51 -1.11 -0.22
CA PRO A 178 13.24 -1.39 1.19
C PRO A 178 11.77 -1.15 1.56
N VAL A 179 11.21 -2.06 2.36
CA VAL A 179 9.86 -1.98 2.91
C VAL A 179 9.96 -1.80 4.42
N ASN A 180 9.61 -0.62 4.92
CA ASN A 180 9.71 -0.30 6.34
C ASN A 180 8.61 -0.99 7.16
N TYR A 181 7.41 -1.11 6.58
CA TYR A 181 6.27 -1.76 7.22
C TYR A 181 5.37 -2.43 6.19
N SER A 182 4.90 -3.64 6.51
CA SER A 182 3.97 -4.38 5.67
C SER A 182 2.93 -5.08 6.53
N GLU A 183 1.67 -5.01 6.14
CA GLU A 183 0.55 -5.66 6.84
C GLU A 183 -0.43 -6.23 5.83
N TYR A 184 -0.92 -7.44 6.10
CA TYR A 184 -1.99 -8.04 5.33
C TYR A 184 -3.07 -8.59 6.25
N ILE A 185 -4.30 -8.09 6.10
CA ILE A 185 -5.46 -8.52 6.87
C ILE A 185 -6.44 -9.23 5.94
N THR A 186 -6.94 -10.37 6.38
CA THR A 186 -7.96 -11.13 5.66
C THR A 186 -9.21 -11.29 6.52
N GLU A 187 -10.35 -10.89 5.97
CA GLU A 187 -11.67 -10.98 6.59
C GLU A 187 -12.54 -11.95 5.81
N THR A 188 -12.51 -13.22 6.21
CA THR A 188 -13.19 -14.31 5.50
C THR A 188 -14.52 -14.67 6.20
N PRO A 189 -15.64 -14.76 5.47
CA PRO A 189 -16.89 -15.28 6.00
C PRO A 189 -16.77 -16.69 6.57
N VAL A 190 -17.47 -16.95 7.67
CA VAL A 190 -17.43 -18.24 8.38
C VAL A 190 -17.82 -19.43 7.48
N PHE A 191 -18.77 -19.23 6.54
CA PHE A 191 -19.27 -20.31 5.69
C PHE A 191 -18.21 -20.89 4.72
N LEU A 192 -17.11 -20.19 4.46
CA LEU A 192 -16.02 -20.70 3.62
C LEU A 192 -15.16 -21.75 4.33
N PHE A 193 -15.22 -21.82 5.67
CA PHE A 193 -14.46 -22.79 6.46
C PHE A 193 -15.27 -24.04 6.81
N THR A 194 -16.59 -24.02 6.70
CA THR A 194 -17.43 -25.15 7.08
C THR A 194 -17.46 -26.19 5.96
N LYS A 195 -16.66 -27.25 6.10
CA LYS A 195 -16.99 -28.54 5.47
C LYS A 195 -18.35 -28.98 6.02
N PRO A 196 -19.33 -29.39 5.20
CA PRO A 196 -20.43 -30.18 5.70
C PRO A 196 -19.83 -31.49 6.26
N PHE A 197 -20.03 -31.74 7.54
CA PHE A 197 -19.85 -33.06 8.13
C PHE A 197 -20.92 -34.00 7.61
#